data_AF-A0AAW2BLJ1-F1
#
_entry.id   AF-A0AAW2BLJ1-F1
#
_cell.length_a   1.000
_cell.length_b   1.000
_cell.length_c   1.000
_cell.angle_alpha   90.00
_cell.angle_beta   90.00
_cell.angle_gamma   90.00
#
_symmetry.space_group_name_H-M   'P 1'
#
loop_
_entity.id
_entity.type
_entity.pdbx_description
1 polymer ?
#
loop_
_entity_poly.entity_id
_entity_poly.type
_entity_poly.pdbx_seq_one_letter_code
_entity_poly.pdbx_strand_id
1 'polypeptide(L)'
;MDRLISLEPSNIVPIRIEHGQKCYGEITLRNVMYTMPVAFRLQPLIKTRYTVRPQSGIISPLARLTIEIIYHLPPGSNLPHSFPHCDDSFLLHSVVVPGATIKEPSSMFDAVPNDWFTTKKKQVFVDSGIKITFVGSPVLAQLVEDGYMDEIRDVLEKGDPEWKAVDSIDAHGQTLLHLAISQGRPELVQLLLEFEPDVEGQSRSGSSPLEAAAASGEALIVELLLARRASTERSESSTWGPIHLAAGQHGGVEASIAEGG
;
A
#
# COMPACT_ATOMS: atom_id res chain seq x y z
N MET A 1 1.90 -7.41 -32.91
CA MET A 1 1.83 -6.10 -32.20
C MET A 1 0.42 -5.99 -31.68
N ASP A 2 0.13 -6.66 -30.57
CA ASP A 2 -1.24 -7.02 -30.17
C ASP A 2 -1.81 -6.13 -29.07
N ARG A 3 -1.13 -5.02 -28.75
CA ARG A 3 -1.54 -4.05 -27.73
C ARG A 3 -1.48 -2.65 -28.29
N LEU A 4 -2.63 -1.97 -28.33
CA LEU A 4 -2.74 -0.56 -28.72
C LEU A 4 -2.29 0.38 -27.58
N ILE A 5 -2.39 -0.10 -26.34
CA ILE A 5 -2.10 0.65 -25.13
C ILE A 5 -1.10 -0.14 -24.30
N SER A 6 -0.06 0.53 -23.83
CA SER A 6 0.87 0.02 -22.83
C SER A 6 0.49 0.58 -21.45
N LEU A 7 0.63 -0.25 -20.42
CA LEU A 7 0.48 0.16 -19.02
C LEU A 7 1.86 0.57 -18.50
N GLU A 8 1.99 1.79 -17.97
CA GLU A 8 3.22 2.29 -17.35
C GLU A 8 2.89 2.78 -15.93
N PRO A 9 3.76 2.54 -14.92
CA PRO A 9 5.02 1.78 -14.98
C PRO A 9 4.85 0.25 -14.94
N SER A 10 3.70 -0.25 -14.47
CA SER A 10 3.41 -1.69 -14.38
C SER A 10 1.92 -1.95 -14.57
N ASN A 11 1.55 -3.22 -14.72
CA ASN A 11 0.17 -3.68 -14.75
C ASN A 11 -0.45 -3.82 -13.34
N ILE A 12 0.32 -3.46 -12.31
CA ILE A 12 -0.10 -3.48 -10.90
C ILE A 12 -0.43 -2.06 -10.47
N VAL A 13 -1.62 -1.87 -9.90
CA VAL A 13 -2.09 -0.59 -9.37
C VAL A 13 -2.09 -0.63 -7.85
N PRO A 14 -1.16 0.08 -7.18
CA PRO A 14 -1.20 0.26 -5.75
C PRO A 14 -2.34 1.20 -5.36
N ILE A 15 -3.33 0.70 -4.61
CA ILE A 15 -4.41 1.51 -4.05
C ILE A 15 -4.09 1.80 -2.60
N ARG A 16 -3.90 3.08 -2.27
CA ARG A 16 -3.59 3.52 -0.91
C ARG A 16 -4.84 3.48 -0.03
N ILE A 17 -4.81 2.68 1.04
CA ILE A 17 -5.86 2.58 2.05
C ILE A 17 -5.37 3.25 3.32
N GLU A 18 -5.98 4.38 3.68
CA GLU A 18 -5.69 5.11 4.92
C GLU A 18 -6.99 5.41 5.67
N HIS A 19 -6.89 5.51 6.99
CA HIS A 19 -8.06 5.77 7.84
C HIS A 19 -8.72 7.10 7.48
N GLY A 20 -9.98 7.06 7.05
CA GLY A 20 -10.78 8.25 6.77
C GLY A 20 -10.44 9.00 5.47
N GLN A 21 -9.50 8.50 4.66
CA GLN A 21 -9.19 9.04 3.35
C GLN A 21 -9.87 8.25 2.23
N LYS A 22 -10.05 8.88 1.07
CA LYS A 22 -10.54 8.19 -0.12
C LYS A 22 -9.46 7.23 -0.60
N CYS A 23 -9.79 5.96 -0.75
CA CYS A 23 -8.85 4.98 -1.29
C CYS A 23 -8.79 5.12 -2.80
N TYR A 24 -7.65 5.58 -3.33
CA TYR A 24 -7.43 5.65 -4.77
C TYR A 24 -6.04 5.17 -5.14
N GLY A 25 -5.91 4.69 -6.38
CA GLY A 25 -4.65 4.38 -7.03
C GLY A 25 -4.64 4.96 -8.43
N GLU A 26 -3.46 5.18 -8.98
CA GLU A 26 -3.29 5.76 -10.31
C GLU A 26 -2.59 4.78 -11.23
N ILE A 27 -3.01 4.73 -12.50
CA ILE A 27 -2.35 3.97 -13.56
C ILE A 27 -2.22 4.82 -14.80
N THR A 28 -1.06 4.76 -15.47
CA THR A 28 -0.84 5.50 -16.70
C THR A 28 -1.02 4.59 -17.91
N LEU A 29 -1.96 4.95 -18.78
CA LEU A 29 -2.14 4.34 -20.09
C LEU A 29 -1.34 5.13 -21.12
N ARG A 30 -0.51 4.44 -21.91
CA ARG A 30 0.25 5.04 -23.00
C ARG A 30 -0.17 4.48 -24.35
N ASN A 31 -0.46 5.37 -25.30
CA ASN A 31 -0.74 4.97 -26.67
C ASN A 31 0.58 4.56 -27.37
N VAL A 32 0.62 3.32 -27.87
CA VAL A 32 1.79 2.76 -28.58
C VAL A 32 1.78 3.13 -30.08
N MET A 33 0.64 3.61 -30.59
CA MET A 33 0.50 4.00 -32.00
C MET A 33 1.15 5.37 -32.26
N TYR A 34 1.98 5.42 -33.30
CA TYR A 34 2.70 6.63 -33.72
C TYR A 34 1.84 7.63 -34.50
N THR A 35 0.85 7.13 -35.24
CA THR A 35 0.11 7.93 -36.22
C THR A 35 -1.39 7.98 -35.98
N MET A 36 -1.92 7.16 -35.07
CA MET A 36 -3.37 7.02 -34.84
C MET A 36 -3.73 7.22 -33.36
N PRO A 37 -4.76 8.02 -33.05
CA PRO A 37 -5.28 8.08 -31.70
C PRO A 37 -6.07 6.81 -31.38
N VAL A 38 -6.04 6.43 -30.10
CA VAL A 38 -6.69 5.22 -29.59
C VAL A 38 -7.74 5.62 -28.57
N ALA A 39 -8.99 5.20 -28.80
CA ALA A 39 -10.02 5.27 -27.78
C ALA A 39 -9.86 4.07 -26.84
N PHE A 40 -10.01 4.33 -25.55
CA PHE A 40 -9.98 3.29 -24.53
C PHE A 40 -11.23 3.35 -23.67
N ARG A 41 -11.54 2.22 -23.05
CA ARG A 41 -12.57 2.09 -22.04
C ARG A 41 -12.13 1.08 -21.00
N LEU A 42 -12.05 1.53 -19.76
CA LEU A 42 -11.68 0.69 -18.63
C LEU A 42 -12.93 0.36 -17.82
N GLN A 43 -13.25 -0.93 -17.70
CA GLN A 43 -14.39 -1.41 -16.91
C GLN A 43 -13.92 -2.38 -15.82
N PRO A 44 -14.20 -2.08 -14.54
CA PRO A 44 -14.04 -3.08 -13.49
C PRO A 44 -15.08 -4.18 -13.65
N LEU A 45 -14.70 -5.44 -13.38
CA LEU A 45 -15.65 -6.54 -13.35
C LEU A 45 -16.67 -6.37 -12.21
N ILE A 46 -16.23 -5.82 -11.07
CA ILE A 46 -17.07 -5.50 -9.91
C ILE A 46 -17.28 -3.99 -9.78
N LYS A 47 -18.29 -3.47 -10.50
CA LYS A 47 -18.61 -2.03 -10.54
C LYS A 47 -19.04 -1.43 -9.20
N THR A 48 -19.48 -2.25 -8.25
CA THR A 48 -19.90 -1.79 -6.93
C THR A 48 -18.73 -1.44 -6.02
N ARG A 49 -17.54 -2.00 -6.27
CA ARG A 49 -16.34 -1.80 -5.44
C ARG A 49 -15.35 -0.80 -6.01
N TYR A 50 -15.38 -0.54 -7.33
CA TYR A 50 -14.43 0.36 -7.97
C TYR A 50 -15.13 1.42 -8.82
N THR A 51 -14.65 2.65 -8.70
CA THR A 51 -14.99 3.74 -9.60
C THR A 51 -13.74 4.18 -10.34
N VAL A 52 -13.76 4.07 -11.66
CA VAL A 52 -12.65 4.48 -12.53
C VAL A 52 -12.93 5.87 -13.08
N ARG A 53 -11.93 6.77 -13.04
CA ARG A 53 -12.01 8.12 -13.61
C ARG A 53 -10.70 8.42 -14.36
N PRO A 54 -10.74 8.68 -15.68
CA PRO A 54 -11.87 8.54 -16.60
C PRO A 54 -12.20 7.08 -16.97
N GLN A 55 -13.49 6.74 -17.12
CA GLN A 55 -13.92 5.39 -17.55
C GLN A 55 -13.64 5.12 -19.03
N SER A 56 -13.61 6.17 -19.84
CA SER A 56 -13.29 6.12 -21.27
C SER A 56 -12.71 7.45 -21.72
N GLY A 57 -11.96 7.42 -22.81
CA GLY A 57 -11.39 8.62 -23.40
C GLY A 57 -10.63 8.30 -24.68
N ILE A 58 -10.01 9.32 -25.27
CA ILE A 58 -9.17 9.19 -26.46
C ILE A 58 -7.77 9.63 -26.10
N ILE A 59 -6.78 8.80 -26.41
CA ILE A 59 -5.36 9.06 -26.19
C ILE A 59 -4.72 9.39 -27.53
N SER A 60 -4.12 10.58 -27.65
CA SER A 60 -3.37 10.99 -28.84
C SER A 60 -2.24 10.00 -29.16
N PRO A 61 -1.71 9.98 -30.39
CA PRO A 61 -0.53 9.19 -30.71
C PRO A 61 0.63 9.52 -29.77
N LEU A 62 1.30 8.49 -29.22
CA LEU A 62 2.38 8.59 -28.23
C LEU A 62 2.06 9.35 -26.92
N ALA A 63 0.81 9.75 -26.69
CA ALA A 63 0.42 10.42 -25.46
C ALA A 63 0.21 9.43 -24.32
N ARG A 64 0.30 9.96 -23.10
CA ARG A 64 0.01 9.27 -21.86
C ARG A 64 -1.23 9.86 -21.21
N LEU A 65 -2.01 9.01 -20.57
CA LEU A 65 -3.20 9.40 -19.82
C LEU A 65 -3.20 8.67 -18.48
N THR A 66 -3.27 9.44 -17.41
CA THR A 66 -3.41 8.89 -16.06
C THR A 66 -4.89 8.61 -15.77
N ILE A 67 -5.15 7.45 -15.19
CA ILE A 67 -6.47 7.01 -14.74
C ILE A 67 -6.42 6.80 -13.24
N GLU A 68 -7.39 7.39 -12.55
CA GLU A 68 -7.64 7.20 -11.13
C GLU A 68 -8.63 6.04 -10.94
N ILE A 69 -8.22 5.04 -10.17
CA ILE A 69 -9.06 3.93 -9.72
C ILE A 69 -9.38 4.17 -8.25
N ILE A 70 -10.62 4.52 -7.96
CA ILE A 70 -11.13 4.75 -6.61
C ILE A 70 -11.75 3.44 -6.11
N TYR A 71 -11.29 2.95 -4.97
CA TYR A 71 -11.87 1.80 -4.30
C TYR A 71 -12.86 2.26 -3.22
N HIS A 72 -14.06 1.66 -3.23
CA HIS A 72 -15.07 1.86 -2.20
C HIS A 72 -14.96 0.74 -1.18
N LEU A 73 -14.49 1.08 0.01
CA LEU A 73 -14.47 0.16 1.15
C LEU A 73 -15.90 -0.28 1.51
N PRO A 74 -16.11 -1.57 1.83
CA PRO A 74 -17.40 -2.04 2.32
C PRO A 74 -17.81 -1.29 3.60
N PRO A 75 -19.09 -0.91 3.75
CA PRO A 75 -19.54 -0.20 4.93
C PRO A 75 -19.38 -1.09 6.18
N GLY A 76 -18.54 -0.67 7.12
CA GLY A 76 -18.28 -1.39 8.37
C GLY A 76 -16.96 -2.16 8.42
N SER A 77 -16.16 -2.18 7.35
CA SER A 77 -14.82 -2.79 7.36
C SER A 77 -13.74 -1.77 6.97
N ASN A 78 -12.69 -1.68 7.79
CA ASN A 78 -11.50 -0.87 7.47
C ASN A 78 -10.53 -1.57 6.50
N LEU A 79 -10.81 -2.84 6.15
CA LEU A 79 -9.99 -3.69 5.30
C LEU A 79 -10.80 -4.24 4.12
N PRO A 80 -10.18 -4.41 2.93
CA PRO A 80 -10.81 -5.08 1.80
C PRO A 80 -10.98 -6.59 2.08
N HIS A 81 -12.01 -7.22 1.50
CA HIS A 81 -12.30 -8.65 1.68
C HIS A 81 -11.19 -9.60 1.22
N SER A 82 -10.27 -9.14 0.37
CA SER A 82 -9.10 -9.89 -0.07
C SER A 82 -7.94 -8.91 -0.15
N PHE A 83 -6.87 -9.23 0.57
CA PHE A 83 -5.66 -8.42 0.72
C PHE A 83 -4.46 -9.38 0.81
N PRO A 84 -3.28 -9.04 0.28
CA PRO A 84 -2.85 -7.80 -0.41
C PRO A 84 -3.23 -7.72 -1.88
N HIS A 85 -3.43 -8.87 -2.51
CA HIS A 85 -3.77 -8.97 -3.91
C HIS A 85 -5.27 -9.13 -4.08
N CYS A 86 -5.84 -8.32 -4.96
CA CYS A 86 -7.22 -8.52 -5.38
C CYS A 86 -7.26 -9.35 -6.66
N ASP A 87 -8.03 -10.44 -6.66
CA ASP A 87 -8.37 -11.20 -7.87
C ASP A 87 -9.35 -10.45 -8.79
N ASP A 88 -9.75 -9.24 -8.40
CA ASP A 88 -10.62 -8.38 -9.18
C ASP A 88 -9.91 -7.96 -10.48
N SER A 89 -10.49 -8.38 -11.61
CA SER A 89 -9.96 -8.08 -12.95
C SER A 89 -10.61 -6.84 -13.55
N PHE A 90 -9.83 -6.12 -14.35
CA PHE A 90 -10.31 -4.99 -15.15
C PHE A 90 -10.19 -5.33 -16.62
N LEU A 91 -11.20 -4.92 -17.39
CA LEU A 91 -11.22 -5.08 -18.83
C LEU A 91 -10.92 -3.73 -19.48
N LEU A 92 -9.73 -3.64 -20.09
CA LEU A 92 -9.34 -2.50 -20.91
C LEU A 92 -9.68 -2.78 -22.37
N HIS A 93 -10.74 -2.15 -22.86
CA HIS A 93 -11.10 -2.18 -24.26
C HIS A 93 -10.40 -1.03 -24.98
N SER A 94 -9.75 -1.31 -26.11
CA SER A 94 -9.06 -0.30 -26.92
C SER A 94 -9.39 -0.45 -28.40
N VAL A 95 -9.55 0.68 -29.08
CA VAL A 95 -9.97 0.77 -30.48
C VAL A 95 -9.25 1.93 -31.15
N VAL A 96 -8.71 1.70 -32.35
CA VAL A 96 -8.13 2.77 -33.17
C VAL A 96 -9.22 3.68 -33.74
N VAL A 97 -9.01 5.00 -33.68
CA VAL A 97 -10.01 5.98 -34.16
C VAL A 97 -9.37 6.94 -35.17
N PRO A 98 -9.22 6.53 -36.44
CA PRO A 98 -8.72 7.44 -37.47
C PRO A 98 -9.66 8.66 -37.61
N GLY A 99 -9.12 9.87 -37.41
CA GLY A 99 -9.82 11.14 -37.67
C GLY A 99 -10.50 11.82 -36.48
N ALA A 100 -10.37 11.33 -35.24
CA ALA A 100 -10.87 12.04 -34.07
C ALA A 100 -9.97 13.25 -33.73
N THR A 101 -10.45 14.47 -34.01
CA THR A 101 -9.80 15.72 -33.58
C THR A 101 -10.10 15.97 -32.10
N ILE A 102 -9.06 15.97 -31.27
CA ILE A 102 -9.14 16.23 -29.84
C ILE A 102 -9.46 17.71 -29.64
N LYS A 103 -10.73 18.04 -29.39
CA LYS A 103 -11.16 19.39 -29.03
C LYS A 103 -11.27 19.50 -27.52
N GLU A 104 -10.26 20.09 -26.89
CA GLU A 104 -10.23 20.53 -25.48
C GLU A 104 -10.32 19.44 -24.38
N PRO A 105 -9.58 19.62 -23.26
CA PRO A 105 -9.47 18.62 -22.19
C PRO A 105 -10.77 18.37 -21.42
N SER A 106 -11.74 19.28 -21.47
CA SER A 106 -13.04 19.15 -20.80
C SER A 106 -14.04 18.26 -21.56
N SER A 107 -13.87 18.09 -22.88
CA SER A 107 -14.79 17.29 -23.72
C SER A 107 -14.26 15.89 -24.07
N MET A 108 -13.02 15.58 -23.67
CA MET A 108 -12.39 14.26 -23.87
C MET A 108 -13.14 13.09 -23.19
N PHE A 109 -13.90 13.39 -22.14
CA PHE A 109 -14.52 12.39 -21.27
C PHE A 109 -15.97 12.06 -21.63
N ASP A 110 -16.64 12.91 -22.42
CA ASP A 110 -18.10 12.85 -22.66
C ASP A 110 -18.47 12.29 -24.05
N ALA A 111 -17.48 12.05 -24.92
CA ALA A 111 -17.71 11.86 -26.36
C ALA A 111 -17.20 10.51 -26.92
N VAL A 112 -17.22 9.42 -26.13
CA VAL A 112 -16.91 8.08 -26.65
C VAL A 112 -18.20 7.23 -26.70
N PRO A 113 -18.89 7.15 -27.86
CA PRO A 113 -20.10 6.35 -28.01
C PRO A 113 -19.83 4.87 -27.72
N ASN A 114 -20.73 4.22 -26.97
CA ASN A 114 -20.66 2.79 -26.68
C ASN A 114 -20.50 1.92 -27.94
N ASP A 115 -21.03 2.38 -29.07
CA ASP A 115 -20.99 1.68 -30.36
C ASP A 115 -19.56 1.45 -30.88
N TRP A 116 -18.57 2.26 -30.49
CA TRP A 116 -17.17 2.08 -30.91
C TRP A 116 -16.53 0.82 -30.36
N PHE A 117 -17.03 0.30 -29.24
CA PHE A 117 -16.52 -0.91 -28.60
C PHE A 117 -17.32 -2.16 -28.99
N THR A 118 -18.22 -2.06 -29.98
CA THR A 118 -18.98 -3.21 -30.49
C THR A 118 -18.22 -3.90 -31.64
N THR A 119 -18.16 -5.22 -31.59
CA THR A 119 -17.46 -6.09 -32.57
C THR A 119 -18.03 -6.03 -33.99
N LYS A 120 -19.15 -5.35 -34.20
CA LYS A 120 -19.85 -5.33 -35.49
C LYS A 120 -19.19 -4.46 -36.55
N LYS A 121 -18.23 -3.58 -36.20
CA LYS A 121 -17.59 -2.66 -37.17
C LYS A 121 -16.09 -2.36 -36.97
N LYS A 122 -15.46 -2.73 -35.85
CA LYS A 122 -14.06 -2.37 -35.55
C LYS A 122 -13.31 -3.49 -34.82
N GLN A 123 -12.00 -3.58 -35.03
CA GLN A 123 -11.12 -4.47 -34.26
C GLN A 123 -10.95 -3.89 -32.85
N VAL A 124 -11.60 -4.52 -31.87
CA VAL A 124 -11.51 -4.16 -30.46
C VAL A 124 -10.49 -5.06 -29.80
N PHE A 125 -9.49 -4.46 -29.16
CA PHE A 125 -8.50 -5.17 -28.37
C PHE A 125 -8.93 -5.12 -26.91
N VAL A 126 -8.97 -6.28 -26.27
CA VAL A 126 -9.32 -6.42 -24.85
C VAL A 126 -8.08 -6.89 -24.11
N ASP A 127 -7.61 -6.09 -23.17
CA ASP A 127 -6.51 -6.46 -22.28
C ASP A 127 -7.06 -6.63 -20.85
N SER A 128 -6.69 -7.70 -20.18
CA SER A 128 -7.17 -8.05 -18.83
C SER A 128 -6.02 -8.14 -17.81
N GLY A 129 -4.91 -7.43 -18.06
CA GLY A 129 -3.70 -7.56 -17.28
C GLY A 129 -3.64 -6.71 -15.99
N ILE A 130 -4.61 -5.83 -15.75
CA ILE A 130 -4.56 -4.88 -14.62
C ILE A 130 -4.89 -5.63 -13.33
N LYS A 131 -3.92 -5.67 -12.41
CA LYS A 131 -4.03 -6.22 -11.06
C LYS A 131 -4.04 -5.09 -10.05
N ILE A 132 -4.85 -5.23 -9.01
CA ILE A 132 -4.85 -4.30 -7.89
C ILE A 132 -4.09 -4.91 -6.74
N THR A 133 -3.15 -4.13 -6.21
CA THR A 133 -2.53 -4.37 -4.91
C THR A 133 -2.99 -3.28 -3.98
N PHE A 134 -3.59 -3.65 -2.87
CA PHE A 134 -3.87 -2.67 -1.85
C PHE A 134 -2.59 -2.41 -1.08
N VAL A 135 -2.33 -1.16 -0.77
CA VAL A 135 -1.16 -0.74 0.01
C VAL A 135 -1.69 0.26 1.05
N GLY A 136 -1.26 0.21 2.29
CA GLY A 136 -1.73 1.18 3.29
C GLY A 136 -1.26 0.85 4.68
N SER A 137 -1.29 1.84 5.59
CA SER A 137 -0.94 1.62 6.99
C SER A 137 -1.73 0.49 7.67
N PRO A 138 -3.09 0.45 7.62
CA PRO A 138 -3.86 -0.63 8.24
C PRO A 138 -3.59 -1.99 7.60
N VAL A 139 -3.19 -1.99 6.33
CA VAL A 139 -3.03 -3.23 5.58
C VAL A 139 -1.66 -3.85 5.74
N LEU A 140 -0.62 -3.02 5.86
CA LEU A 140 0.68 -3.46 6.31
C LEU A 140 0.66 -3.95 7.76
N ALA A 141 -0.08 -3.25 8.64
CA ALA A 141 -0.25 -3.71 10.02
C ALA A 141 -0.87 -5.11 10.08
N GLN A 142 -1.92 -5.37 9.31
CA GLN A 142 -2.54 -6.70 9.25
C GLN A 142 -1.58 -7.77 8.68
N LEU A 143 -0.80 -7.47 7.64
CA LEU A 143 0.19 -8.44 7.13
C LEU A 143 1.26 -8.78 8.16
N VAL A 144 1.70 -7.77 8.91
CA VAL A 144 2.66 -7.96 10.00
C VAL A 144 2.04 -8.82 11.09
N GLU A 145 0.78 -8.60 11.45
CA GLU A 145 0.02 -9.43 12.39
C GLU A 145 -0.07 -10.89 11.92
N ASP A 146 -0.41 -11.09 10.65
CA ASP A 146 -0.55 -12.43 10.07
C ASP A 146 0.81 -13.13 9.86
N GLY A 147 1.88 -12.37 9.57
CA GLY A 147 3.23 -12.89 9.34
C GLY A 147 3.59 -13.19 7.89
N TYR A 148 2.89 -12.61 6.92
CA TYR A 148 3.15 -12.87 5.50
C TYR A 148 4.38 -12.09 5.00
N MET A 149 5.58 -12.59 5.32
CA MET A 149 6.86 -11.92 5.03
C MET A 149 7.05 -11.55 3.55
N ASP A 150 6.71 -12.46 2.63
CA ASP A 150 6.86 -12.24 1.18
C ASP A 150 5.97 -11.07 0.71
N GLU A 151 4.74 -10.99 1.22
CA GLU A 151 3.79 -9.94 0.90
C GLU A 151 4.17 -8.61 1.52
N ILE A 152 4.68 -8.61 2.76
CA ILE A 152 5.22 -7.40 3.42
C ILE A 152 6.36 -6.83 2.59
N ARG A 153 7.28 -7.68 2.16
CA ARG A 153 8.41 -7.30 1.31
C ARG A 153 7.94 -6.73 -0.02
N ASP A 154 6.98 -7.39 -0.67
CA ASP A 154 6.42 -6.94 -1.94
C ASP A 154 5.73 -5.58 -1.82
N VAL A 155 4.94 -5.35 -0.76
CA VAL A 155 4.27 -4.06 -0.52
C VAL A 155 5.28 -2.96 -0.17
N LEU A 156 6.31 -3.26 0.61
CA LEU A 156 7.37 -2.29 0.96
C LEU A 156 8.26 -1.96 -0.25
N GLU A 157 8.59 -2.94 -1.09
CA GLU A 157 9.38 -2.75 -2.32
C GLU A 157 8.60 -2.01 -3.41
N LYS A 158 7.28 -2.25 -3.51
CA LYS A 158 6.38 -1.53 -4.43
C LYS A 158 5.90 -0.19 -3.90
N GLY A 159 6.08 0.08 -2.60
CA GLY A 159 5.73 1.36 -1.97
C GLY A 159 6.57 2.50 -2.54
N ASP A 160 5.95 3.64 -2.80
CA ASP A 160 6.69 4.83 -3.23
C ASP A 160 7.67 5.30 -2.13
N PRO A 161 8.88 5.78 -2.48
CA PRO A 161 9.89 6.20 -1.49
C PRO A 161 9.46 7.41 -0.64
N GLU A 162 8.51 8.22 -1.13
CA GLU A 162 7.91 9.34 -0.39
C GLU A 162 6.96 8.86 0.73
N TRP A 163 6.44 7.64 0.59
CA TRP A 163 5.55 7.03 1.56
C TRP A 163 6.36 6.06 2.40
N LYS A 164 6.82 6.53 3.57
CA LYS A 164 7.52 5.72 4.59
C LYS A 164 6.59 4.69 5.22
N ALA A 165 6.20 3.71 4.42
CA ALA A 165 5.22 2.69 4.76
C ALA A 165 5.69 1.79 5.92
N VAL A 166 6.99 1.75 6.19
CA VAL A 166 7.58 1.00 7.30
C VAL A 166 7.27 1.63 8.68
N ASP A 167 7.02 2.95 8.73
CA ASP A 167 6.66 3.70 9.94
C ASP A 167 5.15 3.73 10.19
N SER A 168 4.39 2.99 9.40
CA SER A 168 2.94 2.91 9.53
C SER A 168 2.53 2.40 10.90
N ILE A 169 1.39 2.94 11.36
CA ILE A 169 0.75 2.53 12.61
C ILE A 169 -0.54 1.79 12.33
N ASP A 170 -0.83 0.83 13.21
CA ASP A 170 -2.10 0.12 13.23
C ASP A 170 -3.24 0.96 13.86
N ALA A 171 -4.48 0.47 13.80
CA ALA A 171 -5.66 1.06 14.45
C ALA A 171 -5.46 1.26 15.97
N HIS A 172 -4.57 0.49 16.60
CA HIS A 172 -4.19 0.66 18.00
C HIS A 172 -3.08 1.68 18.25
N GLY A 173 -2.55 2.32 17.20
CA GLY A 173 -1.44 3.26 17.28
C GLY A 173 -0.09 2.60 17.59
N GLN A 174 0.05 1.31 17.27
CA GLN A 174 1.32 0.58 17.36
C GLN A 174 2.04 0.64 16.02
N THR A 175 3.36 0.89 16.02
CA THR A 175 4.16 0.82 14.80
C THR A 175 4.35 -0.63 14.35
N LEU A 176 4.69 -0.85 13.08
CA LEU A 176 4.99 -2.19 12.56
C LEU A 176 6.07 -2.92 13.37
N LEU A 177 7.11 -2.19 13.81
CA LEU A 177 8.14 -2.75 14.70
C LEU A 177 7.54 -3.23 16.02
N HIS A 178 6.66 -2.46 16.66
CA HIS A 178 6.01 -2.90 17.91
C HIS A 178 5.18 -4.17 17.72
N LEU A 179 4.48 -4.30 16.59
CA LEU A 179 3.72 -5.51 16.25
C LEU A 179 4.64 -6.72 16.00
N ALA A 180 5.78 -6.51 15.33
CA ALA A 180 6.77 -7.56 15.11
C ALA A 180 7.38 -8.07 16.42
N ILE A 181 7.67 -7.14 17.33
CA ILE A 181 8.26 -7.41 18.64
C ILE A 181 7.26 -8.12 19.55
N SER A 182 5.99 -7.69 19.57
CA SER A 182 4.96 -8.33 20.39
C SER A 182 4.68 -9.78 19.99
N GLN A 183 4.98 -10.14 18.74
CA GLN A 183 4.90 -11.52 18.24
C GLN A 183 6.15 -12.36 18.51
N GLY A 184 7.26 -11.76 18.95
CA GLY A 184 8.53 -12.46 19.15
C GLY A 184 9.14 -13.02 17.86
N ARG A 185 8.95 -12.34 16.72
CA ARG A 185 9.43 -12.80 15.40
C ARG A 185 10.67 -12.00 14.96
N PRO A 186 11.89 -12.44 15.30
CA PRO A 186 13.11 -11.71 14.96
C PRO A 186 13.32 -11.60 13.45
N GLU A 187 12.86 -12.57 12.65
CA GLU A 187 12.96 -12.51 11.18
C GLU A 187 12.09 -11.39 10.61
N LEU A 188 10.92 -11.15 11.20
CA LEU A 188 10.02 -10.07 10.78
C LEU A 188 10.60 -8.71 11.18
N VAL A 189 11.17 -8.60 12.39
CA VAL A 189 11.91 -7.41 12.81
C VAL A 189 13.06 -7.14 11.86
N GLN A 190 13.85 -8.17 11.50
CA GLN A 190 14.95 -8.02 10.57
C GLN A 190 14.49 -7.52 9.20
N LEU A 191 13.42 -8.10 8.65
CA LEU A 191 12.83 -7.66 7.37
C LEU A 191 12.41 -6.18 7.44
N LEU A 192 11.71 -5.76 8.50
CA LEU A 192 11.33 -4.36 8.67
C LEU A 192 12.56 -3.45 8.78
N LEU A 193 13.59 -3.87 9.53
CA LEU A 193 14.86 -3.13 9.69
C LEU A 193 15.71 -3.02 8.41
N GLU A 194 15.43 -3.80 7.37
CA GLU A 194 16.05 -3.62 6.03
C GLU A 194 15.55 -2.35 5.33
N PHE A 195 14.33 -1.91 5.63
CA PHE A 195 13.70 -0.73 5.05
C PHE A 195 13.89 0.55 5.88
N GLU A 196 14.87 0.57 6.78
CA GLU A 196 15.25 1.73 7.61
C GLU A 196 14.08 2.42 8.35
N PRO A 197 13.30 1.70 9.16
CA PRO A 197 12.23 2.27 9.96
C PRO A 197 12.77 3.20 11.05
N ASP A 198 11.88 4.04 11.54
CA ASP A 198 12.08 4.83 12.75
C ASP A 198 12.15 3.89 13.97
N VAL A 199 13.38 3.54 14.35
CA VAL A 199 13.69 2.71 15.52
C VAL A 199 13.37 3.40 16.86
N GLU A 200 13.10 4.71 16.84
CA GLU A 200 12.62 5.48 17.99
C GLU A 200 11.10 5.70 17.97
N GLY A 201 10.42 5.19 16.93
CA GLY A 201 8.98 5.38 16.73
C GLY A 201 8.18 4.85 17.90
N GLN A 202 7.57 5.76 18.67
CA GLN A 202 6.85 5.42 19.89
C GLN A 202 5.51 4.75 19.59
N SER A 203 5.19 3.72 20.37
CA SER A 203 3.84 3.14 20.45
C SER A 203 2.86 4.13 21.05
N ARG A 204 1.55 3.88 20.89
CA ARG A 204 0.49 4.59 21.62
C ARG A 204 0.71 4.67 23.13
N SER A 205 1.40 3.68 23.70
CA SER A 205 1.76 3.65 25.13
C SER A 205 2.97 4.53 25.49
N GLY A 206 3.62 5.15 24.51
CA GLY A 206 4.85 5.91 24.68
C GLY A 206 6.13 5.06 24.67
N SER A 207 6.00 3.73 24.66
CA SER A 207 7.14 2.81 24.63
C SER A 207 7.96 2.95 23.36
N SER A 208 9.29 2.90 23.47
CA SER A 208 10.16 2.69 22.32
C SER A 208 10.18 1.22 21.89
N PRO A 209 10.54 0.91 20.64
CA PRO A 209 10.72 -0.48 20.19
C PRO A 209 11.70 -1.25 21.08
N LEU A 210 12.78 -0.61 21.54
CA LEU A 210 13.76 -1.24 22.44
C LEU A 210 13.16 -1.55 23.82
N GLU A 211 12.34 -0.66 24.37
CA GLU A 211 11.61 -0.90 25.62
C GLU A 211 10.61 -2.06 25.47
N ALA A 212 9.92 -2.15 24.33
CA ALA A 212 9.02 -3.27 24.03
C ALA A 212 9.78 -4.61 23.87
N ALA A 213 10.96 -4.59 23.25
CA ALA A 213 11.82 -5.77 23.10
C ALA A 213 12.39 -6.21 24.47
N ALA A 214 12.79 -5.26 25.30
CA ALA A 214 13.24 -5.52 26.66
C ALA A 214 12.12 -6.08 27.54
N ALA A 215 10.90 -5.54 27.42
CA ALA A 215 9.71 -6.00 28.14
C ALA A 215 9.11 -7.31 27.58
N SER A 216 9.55 -7.79 26.42
CA SER A 216 9.21 -9.12 25.93
C SER A 216 10.28 -10.16 26.29
N GLY A 217 11.48 -9.72 26.67
CA GLY A 217 12.61 -10.60 26.97
C GLY A 217 13.30 -11.18 25.73
N GLU A 218 13.02 -10.60 24.56
CA GLU A 218 13.49 -11.10 23.27
C GLU A 218 14.92 -10.61 22.97
N ALA A 219 15.92 -11.30 23.54
CA ALA A 219 17.32 -10.90 23.45
C ALA A 219 17.82 -10.71 22.00
N LEU A 220 17.39 -11.58 21.06
CA LEU A 220 17.75 -11.47 19.64
C LEU A 220 17.20 -10.18 19.01
N ILE A 221 15.97 -9.79 19.35
CA ILE A 221 15.33 -8.57 18.86
C ILE A 221 16.04 -7.35 19.44
N VAL A 222 16.42 -7.38 20.71
CA VAL A 222 17.21 -6.33 21.36
C VAL A 222 18.55 -6.14 20.64
N GLU A 223 19.26 -7.23 20.32
CA GLU A 223 20.52 -7.17 19.58
C GLU A 223 20.34 -6.55 18.17
N LEU A 224 19.28 -6.93 17.45
CA LEU A 224 18.96 -6.36 16.13
C LEU A 224 18.69 -4.86 16.19
N LEU A 225 17.93 -4.39 17.19
CA LEU A 225 17.63 -2.97 17.38
C LEU A 225 18.89 -2.17 17.79
N LEU A 226 19.73 -2.72 18.67
CA LEU A 226 21.00 -2.10 19.06
C LEU A 226 21.98 -2.02 17.89
N ALA A 227 22.01 -3.03 17.01
CA ALA A 227 22.82 -3.01 15.79
C ALA A 227 22.41 -1.85 14.84
N ARG A 228 21.15 -1.40 14.92
CA ARG A 228 20.63 -0.23 14.19
C ARG A 228 20.74 1.09 14.95
N ARG A 229 21.52 1.13 16.04
CA ARG A 229 21.74 2.32 16.89
C ARG A 229 20.46 2.85 17.56
N ALA A 230 19.51 1.97 17.86
CA ALA A 230 18.38 2.34 18.73
C ALA A 230 18.92 2.91 20.06
N SER A 231 18.28 3.97 20.54
CA SER A 231 18.67 4.64 21.76
C SER A 231 18.40 3.72 22.95
N THR A 232 19.41 3.59 23.83
CA THR A 232 19.27 2.88 25.11
C THR A 232 18.69 3.75 26.20
N GLU A 233 18.43 5.02 25.88
CA GLU A 233 17.85 5.99 26.79
C GLU A 233 16.36 5.71 26.97
N ARG A 234 15.83 6.18 28.09
CA ARG A 234 14.41 6.08 28.40
C ARG A 234 13.61 6.98 27.46
N SER A 235 12.49 6.48 26.95
CA SER A 235 11.51 7.31 26.25
C SER A 235 10.89 8.34 27.21
N GLU A 236 10.73 9.59 26.77
CA GLU A 236 10.13 10.70 27.56
C GLU A 236 8.76 10.33 28.18
N SER A 237 8.02 9.42 27.54
CA SER A 237 6.67 9.01 27.94
C SER A 237 6.64 7.70 28.74
N SER A 238 7.74 6.95 28.81
CA SER A 238 7.85 5.73 29.61
C SER A 238 8.24 6.07 31.05
N THR A 239 7.76 5.30 32.04
CA THR A 239 8.14 5.46 33.47
C THR A 239 9.44 4.76 33.85
N TRP A 240 9.90 3.81 33.03
CA TRP A 240 11.11 3.01 33.23
C TRP A 240 11.89 2.90 31.92
N GLY A 241 13.22 2.92 31.98
CA GLY A 241 14.06 2.72 30.80
C GLY A 241 14.16 1.23 30.40
N PRO A 242 14.67 0.93 29.19
CA PRO A 242 14.71 -0.43 28.65
C PRO A 242 15.40 -1.44 29.59
N ILE A 243 16.51 -1.05 30.23
CA ILE A 243 17.27 -1.90 31.16
C ILE A 243 16.46 -2.28 32.42
N HIS A 244 15.58 -1.40 32.89
CA HIS A 244 14.76 -1.66 34.07
C HIS A 244 13.63 -2.64 33.74
N LEU A 245 13.07 -2.54 32.53
CA LEU A 245 12.05 -3.46 32.03
C LEU A 245 12.62 -4.88 31.84
N ALA A 246 13.83 -5.00 31.26
CA ALA A 246 14.51 -6.28 31.13
C ALA A 246 14.81 -6.95 32.49
N ALA A 247 15.20 -6.15 33.50
CA ALA A 247 15.48 -6.65 34.84
C ALA A 247 14.22 -7.12 35.58
N GLY A 248 13.07 -6.46 35.38
CA GLY A 248 11.80 -6.79 36.03
C GLY A 248 11.22 -8.16 35.63
N GLN A 249 11.52 -8.64 34.41
CA GLN A 249 11.01 -9.93 33.91
C GLN A 249 11.74 -11.14 34.50
N HIS A 250 13.04 -10.98 34.78
CA HIS A 250 13.87 -12.02 35.40
C HIS A 250 13.78 -12.02 36.94
N GLY A 251 13.20 -10.96 37.51
CA GLY A 251 13.02 -10.74 38.94
C GLY A 251 11.56 -10.64 39.36
N GLY A 252 10.82 -11.75 39.29
CA GLY A 252 9.51 -11.90 39.95
C GLY A 252 9.54 -11.80 41.49
N VAL A 253 10.62 -11.25 42.06
CA VAL A 253 10.74 -10.85 43.46
C VAL A 253 11.52 -9.54 43.47
N GLU A 254 10.98 -8.51 44.14
CA GLU A 254 11.63 -7.22 44.48
C GLU A 254 11.44 -6.03 43.52
N ALA A 255 10.22 -5.80 43.00
CA ALA A 255 9.75 -4.44 42.68
C ALA A 255 8.88 -3.89 43.83
N SER A 256 9.47 -3.81 45.01
CA SER A 256 9.09 -2.85 46.05
C SER A 256 10.35 -2.11 46.42
N ILE A 257 10.25 -0.79 46.53
CA ILE A 257 11.30 0.20 46.84
C ILE A 257 11.73 0.99 45.60
N ALA A 258 11.02 2.09 45.34
CA ALA A 258 11.60 3.43 45.27
C ALA A 258 10.50 4.48 45.03
N GLU A 259 9.58 4.62 45.99
CA GLU A 259 9.05 5.94 46.33
C GLU A 259 9.73 6.36 47.64
N GLY A 260 10.34 7.55 47.65
CA GLY A 260 10.89 8.17 48.86
C GLY A 260 12.23 8.84 48.64
N GLY A 261 12.20 10.15 48.40
CA GLY A 261 13.36 11.04 48.34
C GLY A 261 13.01 12.41 47.79
#